data_AF-A0A8X6VSC4-F1
#
_entry.id   AF-A0A8X6VSC4-F1
#
_cell.length_a   1.000
_cell.length_b   1.000
_cell.length_c   1.000
_cell.angle_alpha   90.00
_cell.angle_beta   90.00
_cell.angle_gamma   90.00
#
_symmetry.space_group_name_H-M   'P 1'
#
loop_
_entity.id
_entity.type
_entity.pdbx_description
1 polymer ?
#
loop_
_entity_poly.entity_id
_entity_poly.type
_entity_poly.pdbx_seq_one_letter_code
_entity_poly.pdbx_strand_id
1 'polypeptide(L)'
;MASQRDTETIEAAESRKRAVAERAQQRRLIFTKNTWGVFHKAAFEYDETLDYESHKLIKIEAMNKECRFCGALKWKEESAGMCCLGE
;
A
#
# COMPACT_ATOMS: atom_id res chain seq x y z
N MET A 1 -20.54 0.71 -10.19
CA MET A 1 -20.12 2.07 -10.62
C MET A 1 -19.18 1.98 -11.82
N ALA A 2 -19.71 1.71 -13.02
CA ALA A 2 -18.90 1.58 -14.24
C ALA A 2 -19.74 1.85 -15.50
N SER A 3 -20.43 2.99 -15.55
CA SER A 3 -21.33 3.33 -16.67
C SER A 3 -21.26 4.82 -17.03
N GLN A 4 -20.05 5.38 -17.11
CA GLN A 4 -19.80 6.75 -17.57
C GLN A 4 -18.68 6.85 -18.62
N ARG A 5 -18.12 5.71 -19.08
CA ARG A 5 -16.93 5.71 -19.95
C ARG A 5 -17.24 5.91 -21.42
N ASP A 6 -18.47 5.68 -21.86
CA ASP A 6 -18.81 5.62 -23.29
C ASP A 6 -18.98 7.01 -23.94
N THR A 7 -18.96 8.09 -23.15
CA THR A 7 -19.12 9.49 -23.64
C THR A 7 -18.04 10.44 -23.12
N GLU A 8 -16.89 9.94 -22.67
CA GLU A 8 -15.81 10.79 -22.18
C GLU A 8 -15.17 11.58 -23.36
N THR A 9 -15.19 12.91 -23.29
CA THR A 9 -14.50 13.76 -24.26
C THR A 9 -13.00 13.72 -24.04
N ILE A 10 -12.21 14.04 -25.07
CA ILE A 10 -10.74 14.08 -24.98
C ILE A 10 -10.29 15.03 -23.87
N GLU A 11 -10.92 16.20 -23.76
CA GLU A 11 -10.63 17.20 -22.72
C GLU A 11 -10.91 16.65 -21.30
N ALA A 12 -12.01 15.92 -21.12
CA ALA A 12 -12.33 15.28 -19.84
C ALA A 12 -11.29 14.21 -19.46
N ALA A 13 -10.87 13.40 -20.44
CA ALA A 13 -9.83 12.40 -20.25
C ALA A 13 -8.47 13.04 -19.92
N GLU A 14 -8.10 14.13 -20.58
CA GLU A 14 -6.87 14.87 -20.28
C GLU A 14 -6.90 15.52 -18.90
N SER A 15 -8.01 16.18 -18.55
CA SER A 15 -8.21 16.78 -17.23
C SER A 15 -8.07 15.73 -16.12
N ARG A 16 -8.68 14.56 -16.31
CA ARG A 16 -8.55 13.42 -15.39
C ARG A 16 -7.12 12.93 -15.28
N LYS A 17 -6.39 12.79 -16.39
CA LYS A 17 -4.97 12.41 -16.36
C LYS A 17 -4.12 13.43 -15.58
N ARG A 18 -4.35 14.72 -15.77
CA ARG A 18 -3.65 15.79 -15.04
C ARG A 18 -3.94 15.71 -13.54
N ALA A 19 -5.22 15.57 -13.16
CA ALA A 19 -5.61 15.44 -11.76
C ALA A 19 -4.99 14.20 -11.07
N VAL A 20 -4.89 13.07 -11.78
CA VAL A 20 -4.21 11.87 -11.28
C VAL A 20 -2.71 12.12 -11.09
N ALA A 21 -2.05 12.77 -12.06
CA ALA A 21 -0.63 13.10 -11.97
C ALA A 21 -0.31 14.08 -10.83
N GLU A 22 -1.11 15.13 -10.66
CA GLU A 22 -0.98 16.09 -9.56
C GLU A 22 -1.13 15.41 -8.20
N ARG A 23 -2.13 14.51 -8.08
CA ARG A 23 -2.36 13.75 -6.85
C ARG A 23 -1.18 12.82 -6.52
N ALA A 24 -0.63 12.13 -7.51
CA ALA A 24 0.55 11.29 -7.34
C ALA A 24 1.76 12.13 -6.88
N GLN A 25 2.00 13.28 -7.50
CA GLN A 25 3.06 14.20 -7.10
C GLN A 25 2.90 14.69 -5.65
N GLN A 26 1.70 15.11 -5.25
CA GLN A 26 1.42 15.50 -3.87
C GLN A 26 1.68 14.36 -2.90
N ARG A 27 1.30 13.13 -3.27
CA ARG A 27 1.52 11.96 -2.42
C ARG A 27 3.01 11.68 -2.21
N ARG A 28 3.83 11.80 -3.26
CA ARG A 28 5.29 11.66 -3.14
C ARG A 28 5.88 12.64 -2.14
N LEU A 29 5.45 13.91 -2.18
CA LEU A 29 5.91 14.91 -1.22
C LEU A 29 5.50 14.54 0.21
N ILE A 30 4.27 14.07 0.40
CA ILE A 30 3.77 13.64 1.72
C ILE A 30 4.52 12.40 2.21
N PHE A 31 4.84 11.46 1.33
CA PHE A 31 5.52 10.19 1.66
C PHE A 31 6.95 10.39 2.18
N THR A 32 7.56 11.56 1.99
CA THR A 32 8.85 11.89 2.62
C THR A 32 8.74 12.13 4.13
N LYS A 33 7.53 12.26 4.67
CA LYS A 33 7.28 12.52 6.09
C LYS A 33 7.32 11.23 6.90
N ASN A 34 8.00 11.28 8.04
CA ASN A 34 8.06 10.17 8.99
C ASN A 34 6.83 10.12 9.90
N THR A 35 5.62 10.03 9.34
CA THR A 35 4.39 9.87 10.13
C THR A 35 3.52 8.75 9.57
N TRP A 36 2.87 7.95 10.43
CA TRP A 36 2.01 6.84 9.97
C TRP A 36 0.83 7.30 9.10
N GLY A 37 0.40 8.56 9.23
CA GLY A 37 -0.65 9.15 8.40
C GLY A 37 -0.35 9.11 6.90
N VAL A 38 0.90 8.99 6.47
CA VAL A 38 1.26 8.88 5.04
C VAL A 38 0.73 7.59 4.40
N PHE A 39 0.55 6.53 5.20
CA PHE A 39 0.04 5.23 4.76
C PHE A 39 -1.49 5.15 4.79
N HIS A 40 -2.19 6.19 5.25
CA HIS A 40 -3.65 6.18 5.30
C HIS A 40 -4.23 5.95 3.89
N LYS A 41 -5.02 4.88 3.74
CA LYS A 41 -5.59 4.41 2.46
C LYS A 41 -4.56 4.02 1.39
N ALA A 42 -3.30 3.76 1.75
CA ALA A 42 -2.27 3.41 0.78
C ALA A 42 -2.62 2.17 -0.06
N ALA A 43 -3.36 1.20 0.50
CA ALA A 43 -3.83 0.03 -0.25
C ALA A 43 -4.86 0.36 -1.35
N PHE A 44 -5.71 1.36 -1.15
CA PHE A 44 -6.72 1.78 -2.14
C PHE A 44 -6.17 2.76 -3.18
N GLU A 45 -5.05 3.40 -2.84
CA GLU A 45 -4.45 4.48 -3.62
C GLU A 45 -2.94 4.24 -3.73
N TYR A 46 -2.61 3.03 -4.18
CA TYR A 46 -1.25 2.56 -4.35
C TYR A 46 -0.55 3.39 -5.44
N ASP A 47 0.67 3.84 -5.14
CA ASP A 47 1.54 4.52 -6.10
C ASP A 47 2.80 3.67 -6.29
N GLU A 48 2.89 2.99 -7.44
CA GLU A 48 3.99 2.08 -7.79
C GLU A 48 5.38 2.76 -7.83
N THR A 49 5.42 4.09 -7.86
CA THR A 49 6.68 4.84 -7.90
C THR A 49 7.26 5.12 -6.52
N LEU A 50 6.53 4.78 -5.45
CA LEU A 50 6.99 4.88 -4.08
C LEU A 50 7.64 3.58 -3.62
N ASP A 51 8.84 3.69 -3.04
CA ASP A 51 9.47 2.59 -2.34
C ASP A 51 8.90 2.47 -0.92
N TYR A 52 7.85 1.66 -0.79
CA TYR A 52 7.21 1.40 0.49
C TYR A 52 8.07 0.54 1.43
N GLU A 53 8.90 -0.34 0.87
CA GLU A 53 9.71 -1.30 1.63
C GLU A 53 10.83 -0.59 2.40
N SER A 54 11.50 0.38 1.76
CA SER A 54 12.58 1.14 2.39
C SER A 54 12.12 2.34 3.23
N HIS A 55 10.80 2.59 3.35
CA HIS A 55 10.30 3.73 4.10
C HIS A 55 10.67 3.62 5.59
N LYS A 56 11.18 4.71 6.17
CA LYS A 56 11.79 4.75 7.52
C LYS A 56 10.90 4.24 8.67
N LEU A 57 9.59 4.29 8.50
CA LEU A 57 8.61 3.78 9.48
C LEU A 57 8.28 2.30 9.31
N ILE A 58 8.53 1.73 8.14
CA ILE A 58 8.28 0.31 7.87
C ILE A 58 9.52 -0.46 8.33
N LYS A 59 9.35 -1.21 9.42
CA LYS A 59 10.37 -2.11 9.94
C LYS A 59 9.83 -3.53 9.91
N ILE A 60 9.94 -4.18 8.75
CA ILE A 60 9.63 -5.60 8.64
C ILE A 60 10.81 -6.38 9.24
N GLU A 61 10.62 -6.96 10.42
CA GLU A 61 11.65 -7.77 11.06
C GLU A 61 11.83 -9.12 10.34
N ALA A 62 12.91 -9.84 10.64
CA ALA A 62 13.12 -11.17 10.10
C ALA A 62 12.06 -12.15 10.61
N MET A 63 11.62 -13.04 9.73
CA MET A 63 10.72 -14.15 10.05
C MET A 63 11.52 -15.26 10.75
N ASN A 64 11.82 -15.07 12.04
CA ASN A 64 12.73 -15.92 12.81
C ASN A 64 12.09 -16.53 14.07
N LYS A 65 10.77 -16.39 14.23
CA LYS A 65 10.03 -17.01 15.31
C LYS A 65 9.34 -18.24 14.80
N GLU A 66 9.46 -19.34 15.51
CA GLU A 66 8.75 -20.56 15.14
C GLU A 66 7.34 -20.54 15.73
N CYS A 67 6.36 -20.87 14.91
CA CYS A 67 4.98 -21.07 15.33
C CYS A 67 4.90 -22.38 16.12
N ARG A 68 4.39 -22.30 17.36
CA ARG A 68 4.25 -23.49 18.21
C ARG A 68 3.18 -24.48 17.74
N PHE A 69 2.32 -24.09 16.79
CA PHE A 69 1.21 -24.91 16.33
C PHE A 69 1.57 -25.69 15.07
N CYS A 70 2.11 -25.01 14.05
CA CYS A 70 2.43 -25.60 12.74
C CYS A 70 3.95 -25.66 12.44
N GLY A 71 4.82 -25.19 13.34
CA GLY A 71 6.28 -25.13 13.10
C GLY A 71 6.73 -24.09 12.07
N ALA A 72 5.80 -23.34 11.45
CA ALA A 72 6.14 -22.33 10.46
C ALA A 72 6.94 -21.17 11.07
N LEU A 73 7.89 -20.61 10.33
CA LEU A 73 8.52 -19.35 10.71
C LEU A 73 7.50 -18.21 10.55
N LYS A 74 7.48 -17.29 11.52
CA LYS A 74 6.54 -16.17 11.63
C LYS A 74 7.26 -14.89 12.09
N TRP A 75 6.63 -13.75 11.85
CA TRP A 75 7.11 -12.49 12.43
C TRP A 75 6.83 -12.42 13.93
N LYS A 76 7.64 -11.64 14.64
CA LYS A 76 7.52 -11.47 16.09
C LYS A 76 6.12 -11.00 16.52
N GLU A 77 5.56 -10.05 15.78
CA GLU A 77 4.25 -9.44 16.06
C GLU A 77 3.13 -10.00 15.17
N GLU A 78 3.38 -11.11 14.47
CA GLU A 78 2.34 -11.79 13.71
C GLU A 78 1.29 -12.39 14.65
N SER A 79 0.02 -12.13 14.32
CA SER A 79 -1.13 -12.67 15.05
C SER A 79 -1.11 -14.19 15.04
N ALA A 80 -1.43 -14.81 16.19
CA ALA A 80 -1.53 -16.26 16.27
C ALA A 80 -2.55 -16.79 15.26
N GLY A 81 -2.23 -17.91 14.61
CA GLY A 81 -3.11 -18.54 13.62
C GLY A 81 -2.97 -18.01 12.19
N MET A 82 -2.33 -16.87 11.94
CA MET A 82 -2.12 -16.36 10.57
C MET A 82 -1.29 -17.34 9.72
N CYS A 83 -0.18 -17.84 10.27
CA CYS A 83 0.63 -18.91 9.66
C CYS A 83 0.02 -20.33 9.76
N CYS A 84 -1.11 -20.51 10.46
CA CYS A 84 -1.76 -21.82 10.64
C CYS A 84 -2.96 -22.01 9.71
N LEU A 85 -3.22 -21.07 8.80
CA LEU A 85 -4.32 -21.15 7.83
C LEU A 85 -3.96 -22.17 6.74
N GLY A 86 -4.28 -23.44 6.98
CA GLY A 86 -4.05 -24.52 6.04
C GLY A 86 -3.93 -25.93 6.63
N GLU A 87 -3.94 -26.07 7.96
CA GLU A 87 -3.97 -27.37 8.65
C GLU A 87 -5.39 -27.76 9.11
#